data_AF-A0A4R3U0R8-F1
#
_entry.id   AF-A0A4R3U0R8-F1
#
_cell.length_a   1.000
_cell.length_b   1.000
_cell.length_c   1.000
_cell.angle_alpha   90.00
_cell.angle_beta   90.00
_cell.angle_gamma   90.00
#
_symmetry.space_group_name_H-M   'P 1'
#
loop_
_entity.id
_entity.type
_entity.pdbx_description
1 polymer ?
#
loop_
_entity_poly.entity_id
_entity_poly.type
_entity_poly.pdbx_seq_one_letter_code
_entity_poly.pdbx_strand_id
1 'polypeptide(L)'
;MTSEFSQKASEMQATSLDEAADLLRKVAGERQAGESMKAIFRRLSRKLDNWSENRIRDVWHRDPRIKVRADEVSQLRALVEPKRKTESIHDLEELRATVARLARYEAVLQRLDEEFFGPEISAARDQLGEASRVLGASGIRLRPGTRG
;
A
#
# COMPACT_ATOMS: atom_id res chain seq x y z
N MET A 1 -38.52 32.28 24.79
CA MET A 1 -37.13 32.28 24.29
C MET A 1 -36.35 31.01 24.67
N THR A 2 -37.00 29.85 24.81
CA THR A 2 -36.33 28.58 25.18
C THR A 2 -36.28 27.55 24.03
N SER A 3 -36.97 27.81 22.92
CA SER A 3 -37.12 26.86 21.81
C SER A 3 -35.83 26.66 21.00
N GLU A 4 -35.07 27.71 20.75
CA GLU A 4 -33.89 27.65 19.88
C GLU A 4 -32.73 26.85 20.48
N PHE A 5 -32.53 26.94 21.80
CA PHE A 5 -31.49 26.17 22.49
C PHE A 5 -31.80 24.66 22.48
N SER A 6 -33.08 24.30 22.63
CA SER A 6 -33.52 22.91 22.55
C SER A 6 -33.31 22.33 21.15
N GLN A 7 -33.55 23.12 20.11
CA GLN A 7 -33.37 22.70 18.73
C GLN A 7 -31.89 22.48 18.39
N LYS A 8 -31.02 23.45 18.71
CA LYS A 8 -29.57 23.31 18.50
C LYS A 8 -28.96 22.13 19.25
N ALA A 9 -29.39 21.90 20.49
CA ALA A 9 -28.91 20.76 21.28
C ALA A 9 -29.33 19.40 20.67
N SER A 10 -30.52 19.33 20.06
CA SER A 10 -30.98 18.13 19.37
C SER A 10 -30.23 17.89 18.06
N GLU A 11 -29.94 18.95 17.30
CA GLU A 11 -29.14 18.89 16.07
C GLU A 11 -27.70 18.44 16.35
N MET A 12 -27.06 18.99 17.39
CA MET A 12 -25.71 18.57 17.81
C MET A 12 -25.66 17.12 18.32
N GLN A 13 -26.74 16.64 18.94
CA GLN A 13 -26.83 15.25 19.38
C GLN A 13 -26.98 14.30 18.18
N ALA A 14 -27.80 14.66 17.20
CA ALA A 14 -27.97 13.88 15.97
C ALA A 14 -26.63 13.77 15.22
N THR A 15 -25.90 14.88 15.06
CA THR A 15 -24.60 14.88 14.36
C THR A 15 -23.56 14.03 15.09
N SER A 16 -23.53 14.06 16.41
CA SER A 16 -22.60 13.24 17.23
C SER A 16 -22.92 11.75 17.14
N LEU A 17 -24.20 11.38 17.10
CA LEU A 17 -24.65 10.00 16.96
C LEU A 17 -24.35 9.45 15.56
N ASP A 18 -24.56 10.26 14.52
CA ASP A 18 -24.22 9.91 13.15
C ASP A 18 -22.73 9.65 12.98
N GLU A 19 -21.90 10.55 13.52
CA GLU A 19 -20.45 10.37 13.51
C GLU A 19 -20.04 9.08 14.23
N ALA A 20 -20.57 8.84 15.42
CA ALA A 20 -20.25 7.65 16.20
C ALA A 20 -20.64 6.36 15.47
N ALA A 21 -21.81 6.31 14.84
CA ALA A 21 -22.25 5.16 14.05
C ALA A 21 -21.33 4.89 12.85
N ASP A 22 -20.88 5.94 12.18
CA ASP A 22 -20.00 5.82 11.01
C ASP A 22 -18.59 5.41 11.40
N LEU A 23 -18.06 5.96 12.49
CA LEU A 23 -16.77 5.52 13.05
C LEU A 23 -16.85 4.07 13.52
N LEU A 24 -17.93 3.67 14.19
CA LEU A 24 -18.13 2.30 14.67
C LEU A 24 -18.12 1.28 13.51
N ARG A 25 -18.71 1.63 12.35
CA ARG A 25 -18.63 0.80 11.14
C ARG A 25 -17.21 0.70 10.58
N LYS A 26 -16.45 1.79 10.61
CA LYS A 26 -15.03 1.78 10.22
C LYS A 26 -14.20 0.90 11.16
N VAL A 27 -14.45 0.93 12.47
CA VAL A 27 -13.79 0.04 13.45
C VAL A 27 -14.16 -1.43 13.23
N ALA A 28 -15.41 -1.71 12.84
CA ALA A 28 -15.88 -3.06 12.55
C ALA A 28 -15.16 -3.67 11.35
N GLY A 29 -14.84 -2.85 10.35
CA GLY A 29 -14.19 -3.27 9.11
C GLY A 29 -15.10 -4.14 8.22
N GLU A 30 -14.50 -4.84 7.26
CA GLU A 30 -15.24 -5.78 6.42
C GLU A 30 -15.78 -6.96 7.24
N ARG A 31 -17.00 -7.36 6.92
CA ARG A 31 -17.66 -8.51 7.55
C ARG A 31 -17.03 -9.79 7.04
N GLN A 32 -16.66 -10.69 7.95
CA GLN A 32 -16.15 -12.00 7.56
C GLN A 32 -17.28 -12.87 6.98
N ALA A 33 -16.96 -13.73 6.02
CA ALA A 33 -17.94 -14.62 5.40
C ALA A 33 -18.64 -15.49 6.46
N GLY A 34 -19.97 -15.40 6.54
CA GLY A 34 -20.78 -16.11 7.55
C GLY A 34 -20.84 -15.47 8.94
N GLU A 35 -20.15 -14.34 9.19
CA GLU A 35 -20.16 -13.67 10.50
C GLU A 35 -21.56 -13.10 10.79
N SER A 36 -22.15 -13.38 11.95
CA SER A 36 -23.44 -12.78 12.33
C SER A 36 -23.25 -11.37 12.90
N MET A 37 -24.29 -10.54 12.88
CA MET A 37 -24.24 -9.20 13.50
C MET A 37 -23.88 -9.26 15.00
N LYS A 38 -24.36 -10.30 15.69
CA LYS A 38 -24.02 -10.56 17.10
C LYS A 38 -22.53 -10.83 17.29
N ALA A 39 -21.90 -11.55 16.35
CA ALA A 39 -20.46 -11.78 16.38
C ALA A 39 -19.67 -10.48 16.17
N ILE A 40 -20.13 -9.60 15.26
CA ILE A 40 -19.55 -8.27 15.05
C ILE A 40 -19.63 -7.44 16.34
N PHE A 41 -20.80 -7.36 16.98
CA PHE A 41 -20.98 -6.59 18.21
C PHE A 41 -20.12 -7.12 19.36
N ARG A 42 -20.03 -8.44 19.51
CA ARG A 42 -19.15 -9.07 20.50
C ARG A 42 -17.66 -8.81 20.24
N ARG A 43 -17.26 -8.76 18.96
CA ARG A 43 -15.89 -8.41 18.57
C ARG A 43 -15.60 -6.95 18.88
N LEU A 44 -16.54 -6.05 18.61
CA LEU A 44 -16.44 -4.63 18.93
C LEU A 44 -16.39 -4.39 20.45
N SER A 45 -17.19 -5.10 21.25
CA SER A 45 -17.20 -4.94 22.71
C SER A 45 -15.89 -5.38 23.37
N ARG A 46 -15.08 -6.20 22.70
CA ARG A 46 -13.73 -6.57 23.16
C ARG A 46 -12.66 -5.55 22.77
N LYS A 47 -12.94 -4.70 21.78
CA LYS A 47 -12.02 -3.65 21.30
C LYS A 47 -12.28 -2.30 21.96
N LEU A 48 -13.51 -2.08 22.43
CA LEU A 48 -13.97 -0.81 22.99
C LEU A 48 -14.09 -0.94 24.51
N ASP A 49 -13.32 -0.14 25.24
CA ASP A 49 -13.35 -0.14 26.71
C ASP A 49 -14.66 0.41 27.24
N ASN A 50 -15.31 -0.32 28.14
CA ASN A 50 -16.59 0.03 28.77
C ASN A 50 -17.81 0.10 27.85
N TRP A 51 -17.74 -0.47 26.64
CA TRP A 51 -18.91 -0.58 25.77
C TRP A 51 -19.62 -1.93 25.97
N SER A 52 -20.90 -1.89 26.30
CA SER A 52 -21.75 -3.08 26.27
C SER A 52 -22.20 -3.41 24.85
N GLU A 53 -22.53 -4.68 24.56
CA GLU A 53 -23.09 -5.06 23.26
C GLU A 53 -24.39 -4.31 22.94
N ASN A 54 -25.21 -3.97 23.94
CA ASN A 54 -26.40 -3.15 23.77
C ASN A 54 -26.02 -1.72 23.38
N ARG A 55 -25.02 -1.11 24.05
CA ARG A 55 -24.54 0.22 23.71
C ARG A 55 -24.03 0.31 22.27
N ILE A 56 -23.29 -0.70 21.84
CA ILE A 56 -22.81 -0.83 20.46
C ILE A 56 -23.99 -0.93 19.49
N ARG A 57 -25.00 -1.76 19.80
CA ARG A 57 -26.21 -1.90 18.98
C ARG A 57 -26.97 -0.57 18.86
N ASP A 58 -27.17 0.13 19.97
CA ASP A 58 -27.92 1.38 20.00
C ASP A 58 -27.23 2.47 19.15
N VAL A 59 -25.90 2.58 19.26
CA VAL A 59 -25.10 3.48 18.41
C VAL A 59 -25.11 3.02 16.95
N TRP A 60 -24.96 1.72 16.69
CA TRP A 60 -24.94 1.14 15.34
C TRP A 60 -26.21 1.46 14.54
N HIS A 61 -27.36 1.39 15.20
CA HIS A 61 -28.67 1.68 14.63
C HIS A 61 -29.09 3.15 14.73
N ARG A 62 -28.24 4.01 15.30
CA ARG A 62 -28.53 5.43 15.53
C ARG A 62 -29.83 5.63 16.32
N ASP A 63 -29.96 4.93 17.46
CA ASP A 63 -31.13 5.12 18.32
C ASP A 63 -31.22 6.60 18.78
N PRO A 64 -32.26 7.35 18.39
CA PRO A 64 -32.35 8.78 18.69
C PRO A 64 -32.54 9.07 20.19
N ARG A 65 -32.81 8.04 21.00
CA ARG A 65 -33.00 8.18 22.46
C ARG A 65 -31.68 8.21 23.21
N ILE A 66 -30.59 7.76 22.59
CA ILE A 66 -29.30 7.70 23.24
C ILE A 66 -28.47 8.96 22.97
N LYS A 67 -27.69 9.36 23.98
CA LYS A 67 -26.69 10.41 23.84
C LYS A 67 -25.32 9.76 23.81
N VAL A 68 -24.54 10.01 22.77
CA VAL A 68 -23.14 9.57 22.69
C VAL A 68 -22.28 10.58 23.43
N ARG A 69 -21.41 10.08 24.31
CA ARG A 69 -20.49 10.91 25.08
C ARG A 69 -19.27 11.25 24.25
N ALA A 70 -18.60 12.35 24.59
CA ALA A 70 -17.43 12.82 23.84
C ALA A 70 -16.23 11.86 23.95
N ASP A 71 -16.07 11.17 25.08
CA ASP A 71 -15.06 10.13 25.30
C ASP A 71 -15.27 8.92 24.40
N GLU A 72 -16.51 8.47 24.24
CA GLU A 72 -16.89 7.39 23.32
C GLU A 72 -16.52 7.72 21.87
N VAL A 73 -16.84 8.94 21.40
CA VAL A 73 -16.46 9.39 20.05
C VAL A 73 -14.93 9.48 19.92
N SER A 74 -14.25 9.99 20.94
CA SER A 74 -12.78 10.13 20.94
C SER A 74 -12.09 8.77 20.87
N GLN A 75 -12.60 7.77 21.59
CA GLN A 75 -12.10 6.40 21.52
C GLN A 75 -12.30 5.79 20.13
N LEU A 76 -13.48 5.99 19.52
CA LEU A 76 -13.74 5.52 18.17
C LEU A 76 -12.80 6.19 17.15
N ARG A 77 -12.57 7.50 17.26
CA ARG A 77 -11.60 8.21 16.40
C ARG A 77 -10.20 7.65 16.57
N ALA A 78 -9.74 7.41 17.80
CA ALA A 78 -8.41 6.85 18.06
C ALA A 78 -8.21 5.46 17.46
N LEU A 79 -9.27 4.67 17.30
CA LEU A 79 -9.23 3.34 16.66
C LEU A 79 -9.34 3.39 15.13
N VAL A 80 -9.95 4.43 14.57
CA VAL A 80 -10.11 4.62 13.12
C VAL A 80 -8.94 5.40 12.52
N GLU A 81 -8.37 6.36 13.24
CA GLU A 81 -7.19 7.08 12.80
C GLU A 81 -6.03 6.09 12.64
N PRO A 82 -5.47 5.94 11.44
CA PRO A 82 -4.27 5.13 11.26
C PRO A 82 -3.18 5.71 12.16
N LYS A 83 -2.44 4.86 12.88
CA LYS A 83 -1.24 5.19 13.68
C LYS A 83 -0.16 5.84 12.80
N ARG A 84 -0.40 7.02 12.27
CA ARG A 84 0.39 7.67 11.23
C ARG A 84 1.66 8.35 11.74
N LYS A 85 2.07 8.14 12.99
CA LYS A 85 3.16 8.95 13.59
C LYS A 85 4.35 8.16 14.10
N THR A 86 4.34 6.83 14.04
CA THR A 86 5.49 6.04 14.55
C THR A 86 5.86 4.88 13.64
N GLU A 87 4.88 4.24 13.00
CA GLU A 87 5.13 3.13 12.06
C GLU A 87 5.70 3.67 10.72
N SER A 88 5.23 4.83 10.24
CA SER A 88 5.62 5.34 8.90
C SER A 88 7.10 5.72 8.74
N ILE A 89 7.79 6.11 9.82
CA ILE A 89 9.22 6.47 9.73
C ILE A 89 10.06 5.20 9.68
N HIS A 90 9.74 4.23 10.54
CA HIS A 90 10.40 2.93 10.55
C HIS A 90 10.18 2.19 9.22
N ASP A 91 8.97 2.22 8.68
CA ASP A 91 8.64 1.58 7.39
C ASP A 91 9.42 2.22 6.23
N LEU A 92 9.62 3.54 6.25
CA LEU A 92 10.41 4.24 5.24
C LEU A 92 11.91 3.97 5.37
N GLU A 93 12.43 3.86 6.60
CA GLU A 93 13.81 3.49 6.86
C GLU A 93 14.09 2.04 6.43
N GLU A 94 13.18 1.12 6.74
CA GLU A 94 13.25 -0.28 6.34
C GLU A 94 13.15 -0.44 4.82
N LEU A 95 12.27 0.32 4.16
CA LEU A 95 12.18 0.36 2.70
C LEU A 95 13.48 0.89 2.07
N ARG A 96 14.05 1.98 2.61
CA ARG A 96 15.34 2.52 2.16
C ARG A 96 16.47 1.52 2.34
N ALA A 97 16.50 0.82 3.48
CA ALA A 97 17.50 -0.21 3.75
C ALA A 97 17.38 -1.39 2.77
N THR A 98 16.15 -1.78 2.43
CA THR A 98 15.86 -2.84 1.47
C THR A 98 16.30 -2.46 0.06
N VAL A 99 15.96 -1.25 -0.41
CA VAL A 99 16.39 -0.73 -1.71
C VAL A 99 17.92 -0.67 -1.81
N ALA A 100 18.59 -0.18 -0.76
CA ALA A 100 20.05 -0.13 -0.71
C ALA A 100 20.68 -1.54 -0.76
N ARG A 101 20.03 -2.54 -0.17
CA ARG A 101 20.47 -3.94 -0.23
C ARG A 101 20.30 -4.53 -1.63
N LEU A 102 19.17 -4.28 -2.29
CA LEU A 102 18.92 -4.74 -3.66
C LEU A 102 19.92 -4.14 -4.65
N ALA A 103 20.19 -2.84 -4.56
CA ALA A 103 21.18 -2.17 -5.42
C ALA A 103 22.59 -2.81 -5.29
N ARG A 104 22.97 -3.24 -4.09
CA ARG A 104 24.23 -3.97 -3.89
C ARG A 104 24.22 -5.34 -4.55
N TYR A 105 23.12 -6.09 -4.45
CA TYR A 105 23.02 -7.38 -5.12
C TYR A 105 23.02 -7.24 -6.64
N GLU A 106 22.34 -6.24 -7.18
CA GLU A 106 22.33 -5.96 -8.61
C GLU A 106 23.75 -5.64 -9.13
N ALA A 107 24.52 -4.83 -8.41
CA ALA A 107 25.91 -4.53 -8.77
C ALA A 107 26.82 -5.79 -8.73
N VAL A 108 26.59 -6.70 -7.78
CA VAL A 108 27.34 -7.96 -7.71
C VAL A 108 26.97 -8.88 -8.87
N LEU A 109 25.68 -8.99 -9.20
CA LEU A 109 25.21 -9.80 -10.32
C LEU A 109 25.72 -9.27 -11.66
N GLN A 110 25.67 -7.95 -11.88
CA GLN A 110 26.22 -7.33 -13.10
C GLN A 110 27.71 -7.63 -13.27
N ARG A 111 28.48 -7.58 -12.18
CA ARG A 111 29.91 -7.93 -12.22
C ARG A 111 30.14 -9.41 -12.55
N LEU A 112 29.34 -10.30 -11.97
CA LEU A 112 29.42 -11.73 -12.24
C LEU A 112 29.03 -12.07 -13.68
N ASP A 113 27.99 -11.42 -14.21
CA ASP A 113 27.57 -11.57 -15.60
C ASP A 113 28.68 -11.09 -16.55
N GLU A 114 29.30 -9.93 -16.30
CA GLU A 114 30.40 -9.43 -17.12
C GLU A 114 31.62 -10.38 -17.10
N GLU A 115 31.96 -10.92 -15.92
CA GLU A 115 33.06 -11.88 -15.75
C GLU A 115 32.77 -13.23 -16.41
N PHE A 116 31.52 -13.68 -16.37
CA PHE A 116 31.08 -14.96 -16.92
C PHE A 116 30.94 -14.90 -18.45
N PHE A 117 30.26 -13.89 -19.00
CA PHE A 117 29.99 -13.76 -20.43
C PHE A 117 31.09 -13.04 -21.22
N GLY A 118 32.04 -12.38 -20.54
CA GLY A 118 33.14 -11.64 -21.16
C GLY A 118 33.96 -12.44 -22.18
N PRO A 119 34.40 -13.68 -21.87
CA PRO A 119 35.16 -14.52 -22.80
C PRO A 119 34.38 -14.88 -24.07
N GLU A 120 33.09 -15.16 -23.94
CA GLU A 120 32.22 -15.57 -25.04
C GLU A 120 31.87 -14.38 -25.95
N ILE A 121 31.62 -13.21 -25.37
CA ILE A 121 31.42 -11.96 -26.11
C ILE A 121 32.71 -11.56 -26.84
N SER A 122 33.89 -11.76 -26.23
CA SER A 122 35.18 -11.51 -26.89
C SER A 122 35.39 -12.46 -28.08
N ALA A 123 35.17 -13.76 -27.88
CA ALA A 123 35.31 -14.75 -28.93
C ALA A 123 34.36 -14.49 -30.10
N ALA A 124 33.10 -14.12 -29.82
CA ALA A 124 32.13 -13.75 -30.84
C ALA A 124 32.57 -12.50 -31.62
N ARG A 125 33.12 -11.48 -30.95
CA ARG A 125 33.66 -10.27 -31.60
C ARG A 125 34.86 -10.58 -32.49
N ASP A 126 35.77 -11.44 -32.04
CA ASP A 126 36.93 -11.85 -32.82
C ASP A 126 36.52 -12.59 -34.10
N GLN A 127 35.57 -13.53 -33.99
CA GLN A 127 35.00 -14.23 -35.15
C GLN A 127 34.33 -13.27 -36.14
N LEU A 128 33.61 -12.27 -35.65
CA LEU A 128 32.94 -11.25 -36.49
C LEU A 128 33.97 -10.35 -37.19
N GLY A 129 35.06 -10.00 -36.49
CA GLY A 129 36.19 -9.26 -37.05
C GLY A 129 36.91 -10.04 -38.16
N GLU A 130 37.16 -11.33 -37.95
CA GLU A 130 37.76 -12.21 -38.98
C GLU A 130 36.85 -12.35 -40.21
N ALA A 131 35.55 -12.60 -40.01
CA ALA A 131 34.58 -12.68 -41.09
C ALA A 131 34.52 -11.37 -41.90
N SER A 132 34.53 -10.22 -41.22
CA SER A 132 34.55 -8.91 -41.89
C SER A 132 35.84 -8.67 -42.68
N ARG A 133 36.99 -9.15 -42.21
CA ARG A 133 38.26 -9.05 -42.97
C ARG A 133 38.26 -9.94 -44.21
N VAL A 134 37.74 -11.16 -44.10
CA VAL A 134 37.63 -12.10 -45.23
C VAL A 134 36.68 -11.56 -46.31
N LEU A 135 35.54 -10.99 -45.89
CA LEU A 135 34.57 -10.37 -46.80
C LEU A 135 35.09 -9.06 -47.41
N GLY A 136 35.81 -8.24 -46.64
CA GLY A 136 36.46 -7.01 -47.13
C GLY A 136 37.64 -7.27 -48.08
N ALA A 137 38.41 -8.34 -47.87
CA ALA A 137 39.52 -8.73 -48.74
C ALA A 137 39.07 -9.37 -50.07
N SER A 138 37.80 -9.80 -50.16
CA SER A 138 37.22 -10.41 -51.35
C SER A 138 36.70 -9.39 -52.38
N GLY A 139 36.67 -8.10 -52.03
CA GLY A 139 36.30 -7.01 -52.92
C GLY A 139 37.51 -6.19 -53.35
N ILE A 140 38.06 -6.50 -54.53
CA ILE A 140 38.80 -5.63 -55.49
C ILE A 140 39.86 -6.49 -56.21
N ARG A 141 39.45 -7.09 -57.33
CA ARG A 141 40.32 -7.32 -58.50
C ARG A 141 39.45 -7.45 -59.75
N LEU A 142 38.75 -6.38 -60.11
CA LEU A 142 38.19 -6.24 -61.47
C LEU A 142 39.33 -5.84 -62.40
N ARG A 143 39.87 -6.85 -63.08
CA ARG A 143 40.84 -6.77 -64.16
C ARG A 143 40.22 -5.99 -65.33
N PRO A 144 40.81 -4.88 -65.81
CA PRO A 144 40.29 -4.20 -67.00
C PRO A 144 40.57 -5.09 -68.21
N GLY A 145 39.51 -5.61 -68.81
CA GLY A 145 39.54 -6.37 -70.05
C GLY A 145 39.91 -5.47 -71.22
N THR A 146 40.95 -5.86 -71.93
CA THR A 146 41.34 -5.33 -73.24
C THR A 146 40.26 -5.63 -74.29
N ARG A 147 39.80 -4.59 -74.98
CA ARG A 147 39.24 -4.61 -76.34
C ARG A 147 40.09 -3.60 -77.13
N GLY A 148 40.68 -3.93 -78.27
CA GLY A 148 40.08 -4.61 -79.43
C GLY A 148 39.83 -3.52 -80.44
#